data_AF-A0A8H7BSC8-F1
#
_entry.id   AF-A0A8H7BSC8-F1
#
_cell.length_a   1.000
_cell.length_b   1.000
_cell.length_c   1.000
_cell.angle_alpha   90.00
_cell.angle_beta   90.00
_cell.angle_gamma   90.00
#
_symmetry.space_group_name_H-M   'P 1'
#
loop_
_entity.id
_entity.type
_entity.pdbx_description
1 polymer ?
#
loop_
_entity_poly.entity_id
_entity_poly.type
_entity_poly.pdbx_seq_one_letter_code
_entity_poly.pdbx_strand_id
1 'polypeptide(L)'
;MWKLKSGNKVEKVMEKLALACNYEHPCHSLILDLGHPVWKEYFSIDELKEIREYRKKTLEVLPAELTEYLGSFRSLSNAKKAYYHAFKDIFDPVQQPACAWTQFTIIQAARLLSQRDDLDFSKFTEADILCRVWGFLVSLFDNSRIEAHL
;
A
#
# COMPACT_ATOMS: atom_id res chain seq x y z
N MET A 1 14.55 -17.68 -12.93
CA MET A 1 15.02 -16.48 -13.62
C MET A 1 14.12 -16.22 -14.81
N TRP A 2 13.32 -15.18 -14.75
CA TRP A 2 12.33 -14.84 -15.75
C TRP A 2 12.98 -14.28 -17.02
N LYS A 3 12.73 -14.93 -18.15
CA LYS A 3 13.21 -14.54 -19.48
C LYS A 3 12.10 -13.82 -20.24
N LEU A 4 12.43 -12.64 -20.77
CA LEU A 4 11.57 -11.84 -21.65
C LEU A 4 11.65 -12.33 -23.09
N LYS A 5 10.72 -11.88 -23.95
CA LYS A 5 10.73 -12.19 -25.39
C LYS A 5 11.99 -11.70 -26.10
N SER A 6 12.58 -10.60 -25.63
CA SER A 6 13.86 -10.08 -26.11
C SER A 6 15.05 -11.02 -25.86
N GLY A 7 14.88 -12.01 -24.97
CA GLY A 7 15.93 -12.89 -24.50
C GLY A 7 16.60 -12.41 -23.21
N ASN A 8 16.36 -11.16 -22.79
CA ASN A 8 16.85 -10.63 -21.52
C ASN A 8 16.24 -11.37 -20.33
N LYS A 9 17.03 -11.46 -19.26
CA LYS A 9 16.62 -12.07 -17.99
C LYS A 9 16.39 -10.95 -16.99
N VAL A 10 15.17 -10.80 -16.48
CA VAL A 10 14.75 -9.67 -15.63
C VAL A 10 15.67 -9.51 -14.44
N GLU A 11 15.95 -10.59 -13.71
CA GLU A 11 16.79 -10.56 -12.52
C GLU A 11 18.25 -10.19 -12.83
N LYS A 12 18.76 -10.53 -14.03
CA LYS A 12 20.10 -10.09 -14.46
C LYS A 12 20.15 -8.61 -14.82
N VAL A 13 19.06 -8.06 -15.32
CA VAL A 13 18.97 -6.62 -15.58
C VAL A 13 18.87 -5.86 -14.24
N MET A 14 18.08 -6.37 -13.29
CA MET A 14 18.00 -5.81 -11.94
C MET A 14 19.34 -5.87 -11.19
N GLU A 15 20.08 -6.98 -11.31
CA GLU A 15 21.42 -7.14 -10.73
C GLU A 15 22.39 -6.06 -11.21
N LYS A 16 22.33 -5.66 -12.48
CA LYS A 16 23.18 -4.57 -13.01
C LYS A 16 22.93 -3.25 -12.28
N LEU A 17 21.66 -2.91 -12.06
CA LEU A 17 21.31 -1.71 -11.29
C LEU A 17 21.78 -1.87 -9.84
N ALA A 18 21.50 -3.01 -9.22
CA ALA A 18 21.88 -3.29 -7.84
C ALA A 18 23.39 -3.12 -7.59
N LEU A 19 24.23 -3.61 -8.51
CA LEU A 19 25.69 -3.47 -8.42
C LEU A 19 26.19 -2.04 -8.69
N ALA A 20 25.41 -1.22 -9.40
CA ALA A 20 25.76 0.18 -9.70
C ALA A 20 25.28 1.16 -8.61
N CYS A 21 24.37 0.74 -7.73
CA CYS A 21 23.84 1.58 -6.67
C CYS A 21 24.87 1.79 -5.55
N ASN A 22 25.12 3.05 -5.19
CA ASN A 22 25.97 3.42 -4.05
C ASN A 22 25.26 3.32 -2.68
N TYR A 23 23.94 3.11 -2.70
CA TYR A 23 23.07 3.00 -1.54
C TYR A 23 22.09 1.85 -1.76
N GLU A 24 21.41 1.42 -0.70
CA GLU A 24 20.36 0.42 -0.79
C GLU A 24 19.24 0.89 -1.73
N HIS A 25 18.86 0.01 -2.65
CA HIS A 25 17.76 0.18 -3.58
C HIS A 25 16.84 -1.04 -3.50
N PRO A 26 15.51 -0.92 -3.67
CA PRO A 26 14.58 -2.06 -3.57
C PRO A 26 14.96 -3.27 -4.44
N CYS A 27 15.70 -3.06 -5.54
CA CYS A 27 16.18 -4.15 -6.39
C CYS A 27 17.19 -5.08 -5.70
N HIS A 28 17.90 -4.65 -4.65
CA HIS A 28 18.75 -5.52 -3.81
C HIS A 28 17.93 -6.63 -3.14
N SER A 29 16.65 -6.36 -2.88
CA SER A 29 15.68 -7.30 -2.31
C SER A 29 14.77 -7.90 -3.38
N LEU A 30 15.18 -7.88 -4.65
CA LEU A 30 14.42 -8.35 -5.81
C LEU A 30 13.05 -7.67 -6.00
N ILE A 31 12.87 -6.47 -5.46
CA ILE A 31 11.67 -5.68 -5.66
C ILE A 31 11.81 -4.87 -6.97
N LEU A 32 10.89 -5.12 -7.92
CA LEU A 32 10.83 -4.44 -9.20
C LEU A 32 9.61 -3.50 -9.25
N ASP A 33 9.82 -2.23 -8.95
CA ASP A 33 8.80 -1.20 -9.13
C ASP A 33 8.89 -0.59 -10.54
N LEU A 34 8.00 -1.01 -11.44
CA LEU A 34 7.92 -0.49 -12.82
C LEU A 34 7.53 0.99 -12.92
N GLY A 35 7.08 1.61 -11.83
CA GLY A 35 6.83 3.04 -11.73
C GLY A 35 8.11 3.86 -11.59
N HIS A 36 9.18 3.27 -11.07
CA HIS A 36 10.44 3.97 -10.84
C HIS A 36 11.13 4.33 -12.17
N PRO A 37 11.44 5.62 -12.44
CA PRO A 37 11.98 6.06 -13.73
C PRO A 37 13.28 5.37 -14.17
N VAL A 38 14.11 4.94 -13.20
CA VAL A 38 15.40 4.27 -13.45
C VAL A 38 15.28 3.11 -14.44
N TRP A 39 14.17 2.38 -14.44
CA TRP A 39 14.01 1.19 -15.27
C TRP A 39 13.94 1.48 -16.77
N LYS A 40 13.66 2.73 -17.15
CA LYS A 40 13.69 3.17 -18.56
C LYS A 40 15.10 3.16 -19.15
N GLU A 41 16.14 3.15 -18.31
CA GLU A 41 17.54 3.06 -18.73
C GLU A 41 18.00 1.60 -18.88
N TYR A 42 17.30 0.66 -18.25
CA TYR A 42 17.70 -0.75 -18.15
C TYR A 42 16.83 -1.69 -18.99
N PHE A 43 15.58 -1.30 -19.24
CA PHE A 43 14.61 -2.05 -20.04
C PHE A 43 14.05 -1.19 -21.17
N SER A 44 13.74 -1.81 -22.30
CA SER A 44 12.99 -1.17 -23.37
C SER A 44 11.52 -0.95 -22.96
N ILE A 45 10.81 -0.08 -23.70
CA ILE A 45 9.37 0.15 -23.48
C ILE A 45 8.57 -1.15 -23.66
N ASP A 46 8.93 -1.97 -24.64
CA ASP A 46 8.27 -3.25 -24.90
C ASP A 46 8.52 -4.27 -23.79
N GLU A 47 9.73 -4.29 -23.23
CA GLU A 47 10.07 -5.13 -22.08
C GLU A 47 9.31 -4.70 -20.83
N LEU A 48 9.25 -3.39 -20.55
CA LEU A 48 8.47 -2.86 -19.42
C LEU A 48 6.97 -3.18 -19.57
N LYS A 49 6.45 -3.14 -20.80
CA LYS A 49 5.07 -3.54 -21.11
C LYS A 49 4.87 -5.04 -20.88
N GLU A 50 5.76 -5.88 -21.40
CA GLU A 50 5.72 -7.33 -21.18
C GLU A 50 5.74 -7.65 -19.68
N ILE A 51 6.61 -6.99 -18.92
CA ILE A 51 6.73 -7.21 -17.49
C ILE A 51 5.44 -6.82 -16.76
N ARG A 52 4.84 -5.67 -17.13
CA ARG A 52 3.59 -5.17 -16.55
C ARG A 52 2.39 -6.07 -16.83
N GLU A 53 2.36 -6.68 -18.01
CA GLU A 53 1.23 -7.51 -18.47
C GLU A 53 1.37 -8.98 -18.02
N TYR A 54 2.58 -9.40 -17.64
CA TYR A 54 2.85 -10.78 -17.25
C TYR A 54 2.06 -11.20 -16.02
N ARG A 55 1.15 -12.18 -16.22
CA ARG A 55 0.26 -12.72 -15.17
C ARG A 55 -0.45 -11.63 -14.38
N LYS A 56 -0.74 -10.49 -15.01
CA LYS A 56 -1.42 -9.36 -14.39
C LYS A 56 -2.69 -9.86 -13.71
N LYS A 57 -2.75 -9.70 -12.39
CA LYS A 57 -3.96 -10.01 -11.63
C LYS A 57 -4.98 -8.90 -11.89
N THR A 58 -6.21 -9.30 -12.15
CA THR A 58 -7.33 -8.36 -12.17
C THR A 58 -7.57 -7.92 -10.74
N LEU A 59 -7.47 -6.62 -10.49
CA LEU A 59 -7.90 -6.04 -9.24
C LEU A 59 -9.42 -5.87 -9.31
N GLU A 60 -10.11 -6.28 -8.26
CA GLU A 60 -11.54 -6.04 -8.15
C GLU A 60 -11.82 -4.54 -8.02
N VAL A 61 -12.95 -4.11 -8.58
CA VAL A 61 -13.41 -2.73 -8.44
C VAL A 61 -13.88 -2.54 -7.01
N LEU A 62 -13.49 -1.44 -6.38
CA LEU A 62 -13.97 -1.10 -5.05
C LEU A 62 -15.50 -1.01 -5.06
N PRO A 63 -16.20 -1.52 -4.02
CA PRO A 63 -17.64 -1.33 -3.89
C PRO A 63 -18.02 0.15 -4.03
N ALA A 64 -19.11 0.43 -4.74
CA ALA A 64 -19.55 1.80 -5.01
C ALA A 64 -19.76 2.59 -3.71
N GLU A 65 -20.39 1.94 -2.72
CA GLU A 65 -20.63 2.48 -1.38
C GLU A 65 -19.31 2.87 -0.68
N LEU A 66 -18.29 2.01 -0.73
CA LEU A 66 -16.98 2.31 -0.15
C LEU A 66 -16.32 3.50 -0.87
N THR A 67 -16.47 3.56 -2.20
CA THR A 67 -15.92 4.66 -3.01
C THR A 67 -16.57 5.99 -2.65
N GLU A 68 -17.89 6.00 -2.48
CA GLU A 68 -18.66 7.17 -2.04
C GLU A 68 -18.26 7.58 -0.61
N TYR A 69 -18.17 6.60 0.30
CA TYR A 69 -17.76 6.84 1.67
C TYR A 69 -16.37 7.46 1.75
N LEU A 70 -15.36 6.89 1.07
CA LEU A 70 -14.01 7.48 0.98
C LEU A 70 -14.04 8.86 0.32
N GLY A 71 -14.90 9.05 -0.68
CA GLY A 71 -15.13 10.34 -1.33
C GLY A 71 -15.57 11.44 -0.35
N SER A 72 -16.38 11.09 0.66
CA SER A 72 -16.88 12.03 1.66
C SER A 72 -15.79 12.66 2.55
N PHE A 73 -14.61 12.04 2.64
CA PHE A 73 -13.47 12.56 3.41
C PHE A 73 -12.60 13.54 2.63
N ARG A 74 -12.71 13.61 1.29
CA ARG A 74 -11.78 14.38 0.43
C ARG A 74 -11.75 15.88 0.73
N SER A 75 -12.86 16.43 1.19
CA SER A 75 -12.99 17.86 1.50
C SER A 75 -12.57 18.22 2.94
N LEU A 76 -12.20 17.24 3.76
CA LEU A 76 -11.86 17.45 5.15
C LEU A 76 -10.42 17.92 5.29
N SER A 77 -10.22 18.98 6.08
CA SER A 77 -8.95 19.69 6.16
C SER A 77 -7.98 19.17 7.22
N ASN A 78 -8.42 18.28 8.11
CA ASN A 78 -7.59 17.72 9.18
C ASN A 78 -8.17 16.43 9.78
N ALA A 79 -7.33 15.72 10.54
CA ALA A 79 -7.66 14.46 11.20
C ALA A 79 -8.85 14.59 12.18
N LYS A 80 -8.95 15.68 12.94
CA LYS A 80 -10.06 15.88 13.89
C LYS A 80 -11.41 15.93 13.18
N LYS A 81 -11.51 16.60 12.03
CA LYS A 81 -12.72 16.61 11.20
C LYS A 81 -13.02 15.22 10.63
N ALA A 82 -12.00 14.49 10.18
CA ALA A 82 -12.16 13.11 9.72
C ALA A 82 -12.69 12.19 10.81
N TYR A 83 -12.19 12.32 12.05
CA TYR A 83 -12.68 11.59 13.21
C TYR A 83 -14.19 11.81 13.40
N TYR A 84 -14.64 13.05 13.57
CA TYR A 84 -16.07 13.33 13.79
C TYR A 84 -16.94 12.98 12.59
N HIS A 85 -16.42 13.12 11.36
CA HIS A 85 -17.15 12.73 10.16
C HIS A 85 -17.38 11.23 10.11
N ALA A 86 -16.37 10.42 10.44
CA ALA A 86 -16.50 8.97 10.48
C ALA A 86 -17.57 8.50 11.47
N PHE A 87 -17.82 9.22 12.58
CA PHE A 87 -18.87 8.86 13.55
C PHE A 87 -20.32 9.21 13.11
N LYS A 88 -20.52 9.89 11.99
CA LYS A 88 -21.87 10.25 11.52
C LYS A 88 -22.63 9.06 10.97
N ASP A 89 -21.90 8.15 10.34
CA ASP A 89 -22.46 6.96 9.72
C ASP A 89 -22.36 5.77 10.68
N ILE A 90 -23.28 4.81 10.55
CA ILE A 90 -23.23 3.54 11.27
C ILE A 90 -23.26 2.45 10.20
N PHE A 91 -22.17 1.70 10.11
CA PHE A 91 -22.06 0.56 9.19
C PHE A 91 -22.22 -0.75 9.95
N ASP A 92 -23.04 -1.64 9.43
CA ASP A 92 -23.14 -3.00 9.96
C ASP A 92 -21.86 -3.78 9.59
N PRO A 93 -21.10 -4.32 10.55
CA PRO A 93 -19.83 -4.99 10.27
C PRO A 93 -19.96 -6.31 9.50
N VAL A 94 -21.16 -6.90 9.45
CA VAL A 94 -21.45 -8.15 8.73
C VAL A 94 -22.02 -7.85 7.33
N GLN A 95 -22.94 -6.89 7.23
CA GLN A 95 -23.60 -6.55 5.95
C GLN A 95 -22.76 -5.58 5.11
N GLN A 96 -22.01 -4.68 5.76
CA GLN A 96 -21.19 -3.64 5.12
C GLN A 96 -19.72 -3.71 5.63
N PRO A 97 -19.05 -4.88 5.54
CA PRO A 97 -17.75 -5.11 6.18
C PRO A 97 -16.67 -4.15 5.70
N ALA A 98 -16.67 -3.79 4.42
CA ALA A 98 -15.66 -2.89 3.85
C ALA A 98 -15.78 -1.45 4.37
N CYS A 99 -17.00 -0.92 4.46
CA CYS A 99 -17.25 0.42 5.02
C CYS A 99 -17.01 0.44 6.53
N ALA A 100 -17.45 -0.60 7.25
CA ALA A 100 -17.22 -0.73 8.69
C ALA A 100 -15.72 -0.79 9.03
N TRP A 101 -14.94 -1.63 8.32
CA TRP A 101 -13.49 -1.69 8.50
C TRP A 101 -12.81 -0.38 8.14
N THR A 102 -13.23 0.28 7.06
CA THR A 102 -12.69 1.58 6.65
C THR A 102 -12.98 2.66 7.69
N GLN A 103 -14.19 2.70 8.23
CA GLN A 103 -14.57 3.61 9.31
C GLN A 103 -13.68 3.42 10.54
N PHE A 104 -13.52 2.17 10.99
CA PHE A 104 -12.65 1.84 12.12
C PHE A 104 -11.20 2.31 11.88
N THR A 105 -10.65 2.01 10.69
CA THR A 105 -9.30 2.40 10.30
C THR A 105 -9.11 3.92 10.30
N ILE A 106 -10.06 4.67 9.71
CA ILE A 106 -10.02 6.14 9.69
C ILE A 106 -10.09 6.71 11.10
N ILE A 107 -10.95 6.18 11.97
CA ILE A 107 -11.08 6.65 13.36
C ILE A 107 -9.75 6.47 14.11
N GLN A 108 -9.10 5.32 13.96
CA GLN A 108 -7.84 5.04 14.63
C GLN A 108 -6.71 5.92 14.11
N ALA A 109 -6.59 6.06 12.79
CA ALA A 109 -5.60 6.94 12.17
C ALA A 109 -5.84 8.41 12.57
N ALA A 110 -7.09 8.87 12.52
CA ALA A 110 -7.46 10.22 12.89
C ALA A 110 -7.17 10.51 14.37
N ARG A 111 -7.39 9.54 15.26
CA ARG A 111 -7.04 9.65 16.68
C ARG A 111 -5.53 9.77 16.88
N LEU A 112 -4.73 8.93 16.21
CA LEU A 112 -3.27 8.99 16.28
C LEU A 112 -2.76 10.37 15.83
N LEU A 113 -3.24 10.85 14.69
CA LEU A 113 -2.84 12.13 14.10
C LEU A 113 -3.35 13.35 14.89
N SER A 114 -4.50 13.25 15.56
CA SER A 114 -5.06 14.37 16.33
C SER A 114 -4.45 14.52 17.72
N GLN A 115 -3.77 13.50 18.24
CA GLN A 115 -3.16 13.52 19.58
C GLN A 115 -1.71 14.01 19.58
N ARG A 116 -1.09 14.15 18.41
CA ARG A 116 0.31 14.54 18.28
C ARG A 116 0.48 15.51 17.13
N ASP A 117 0.73 16.77 17.48
CA ASP A 117 1.08 17.82 16.52
C ASP A 117 2.52 17.65 15.99
N ASP A 118 3.32 16.78 16.61
CA ASP A 118 4.75 16.56 16.36
C ASP A 118 5.09 15.09 16.01
N LEU A 119 4.19 14.40 15.31
CA LEU A 119 4.38 13.00 14.88
C LEU A 119 5.66 12.84 14.03
N ASP A 120 6.74 12.48 14.71
CA ASP A 120 8.05 12.23 14.14
C ASP A 120 8.29 10.72 14.06
N PHE A 121 8.04 10.15 12.89
CA PHE A 121 8.23 8.72 12.63
C PHE A 121 9.69 8.28 12.78
N SER A 122 10.68 9.17 12.78
CA SER A 122 12.08 8.80 13.03
C SER A 122 12.34 8.31 14.45
N LYS A 123 11.42 8.63 15.39
CA LYS A 123 11.48 8.19 16.79
C LYS A 123 10.74 6.87 17.05
N PHE A 124 10.04 6.35 16.04
CA PHE A 124 9.29 5.11 16.18
C PHE A 124 10.22 3.94 15.89
N THR A 125 10.16 2.90 16.74
CA THR A 125 10.74 1.62 16.37
C THR A 125 9.94 1.00 15.22
N GLU A 126 10.51 0.02 14.52
CA GLU A 126 9.77 -0.73 13.51
C GLU A 126 8.51 -1.37 14.10
N ALA A 127 8.60 -1.91 15.32
CA ALA A 127 7.45 -2.45 16.05
C ALA A 127 6.38 -1.38 16.34
N ASP A 128 6.77 -0.15 16.71
CA ASP A 128 5.83 0.95 16.90
C ASP A 128 5.09 1.30 15.60
N ILE A 129 5.81 1.33 14.47
CA ILE A 129 5.24 1.60 13.15
C ILE A 129 4.24 0.50 12.79
N LEU A 130 4.63 -0.77 12.93
CA LEU A 130 3.78 -1.91 12.63
C LEU A 130 2.52 -1.94 13.50
N CYS A 131 2.65 -1.80 14.82
CA CYS A 131 1.52 -1.94 15.73
C CYS A 131 0.62 -0.69 15.77
N ARG A 132 1.20 0.51 15.75
CA ARG A 132 0.46 1.76 16.03
C ARG A 132 0.00 2.48 14.78
N VAL A 133 0.79 2.42 13.71
CA VAL A 133 0.48 3.09 12.44
C VAL A 133 -0.23 2.13 11.51
N TRP A 134 0.33 0.94 11.32
CA TRP A 134 -0.16 -0.04 10.35
C TRP A 134 -0.96 -1.19 10.95
N GLY A 135 -1.27 -1.16 12.25
CA GLY A 135 -1.93 -2.27 12.94
C GLY A 135 -3.27 -2.66 12.34
N PHE A 136 -3.96 -1.72 11.68
CA PHE A 136 -5.22 -2.00 10.97
C PHE A 136 -5.05 -2.95 9.77
N LEU A 137 -3.85 -3.07 9.18
CA LEU A 137 -3.59 -4.03 8.11
C LEU A 137 -3.68 -5.48 8.58
N VAL A 138 -3.43 -5.73 9.87
CA VAL A 138 -3.55 -7.07 10.44
C VAL A 138 -5.00 -7.54 10.37
N SER A 139 -5.95 -6.69 10.77
CA SER A 139 -7.37 -7.06 10.78
C SER A 139 -8.03 -7.14 9.40
N LEU A 140 -7.37 -6.63 8.36
CA LEU A 140 -7.87 -6.74 6.98
C LEU A 140 -8.03 -8.21 6.54
N PHE A 141 -7.17 -9.07 7.07
CA PHE A 141 -7.08 -10.48 6.68
C PHE A 141 -7.79 -11.43 7.63
N ASP A 142 -8.51 -10.94 8.65
CA ASP A 142 -9.22 -11.75 9.64
C ASP A 142 -10.23 -12.72 9.01
N ASN A 143 -10.79 -12.36 7.86
CA ASN A 143 -11.72 -13.20 7.10
C ASN A 143 -11.06 -14.02 5.98
N SER A 144 -9.72 -14.05 5.94
CA SER A 144 -8.94 -14.75 4.92
C SER A 144 -8.15 -15.91 5.53
N ARG A 145 -7.54 -16.73 4.67
CA ARG A 145 -6.61 -17.79 5.10
C ARG A 145 -5.17 -17.29 5.27
N ILE A 146 -4.96 -15.97 5.20
CA ILE A 146 -3.64 -15.37 5.30
C ILE A 146 -3.37 -15.10 6.77
N GLU A 147 -2.39 -15.83 7.33
CA GLU A 147 -1.91 -15.61 8.70
C GLU A 147 -0.67 -14.74 8.66
N ALA A 148 -0.68 -13.65 9.43
CA ALA A 148 0.52 -12.84 9.67
C ALA A 148 1.38 -13.51 10.74
N HIS A 149 2.56 -14.00 10.36
CA HIS A 149 3.59 -14.39 11.30
C HIS A 149 4.43 -13.15 11.61
N LEU A 150 4.25 -12.61 12.82
CA LEU A 150 5.12 -11.58 13.41
C LEU A 150 6.28 -12.24 14.16
#